data_AF-A0A2S6NDL3-F1
#
_entry.id   AF-A0A2S6NDL3-F1
#
_cell.length_a   1.000
_cell.length_b   1.000
_cell.length_c   1.000
_cell.angle_alpha   90.00
_cell.angle_beta   90.00
_cell.angle_gamma   90.00
#
_symmetry.space_group_name_H-M   'P 1'
#
loop_
_entity.id
_entity.type
_entity.pdbx_description
1 polymer ?
#
loop_
_entity_poly.entity_id
_entity_poly.type
_entity_poly.pdbx_seq_one_letter_code
_entity_poly.pdbx_strand_id
1 'polypeptide(L)'
;MRLSGGARASIFADRKSDRRLYEIATLAVLREKLRSRDISVEGSRTFSPFADQLMPKAAFEEKKAANALNLGVPGDFDLYITDLLAEVNGWTGFSDRFTQMRTLDAARNRSTILAAVLADATNFGAKRMAEASANVSEKQIGWARQFHVRPETYKAEQTAVTDAHSVHPHASLWGAGVSAAEPALVLSQRRIDFVTRQPPAQYHRP
;
A
#
# COMPACT_ATOMS: atom_id res chain seq x y z
N MET A 1 -15.95 -0.56 23.60
CA MET A 1 -14.84 0.35 23.97
C MET A 1 -13.73 -0.48 24.64
N ARG A 2 -12.62 -0.78 23.94
CA ARG A 2 -11.47 -1.50 24.52
C ARG A 2 -10.30 -0.52 24.68
N LEU A 3 -9.99 -0.19 25.93
CA LEU A 3 -8.77 0.53 26.33
C LEU A 3 -7.56 -0.41 26.19
N SER A 4 -6.37 0.12 25.87
CA SER A 4 -5.12 -0.65 25.80
C SER A 4 -4.80 -1.28 27.17
N GLY A 5 -4.13 -2.44 27.16
CA GLY A 5 -3.92 -3.27 28.37
C GLY A 5 -3.25 -2.54 29.53
N GLY A 6 -2.30 -1.64 29.24
CA GLY A 6 -1.61 -0.83 30.25
C GLY A 6 -2.52 0.21 30.93
N ALA A 7 -3.41 0.86 30.18
CA ALA A 7 -4.31 1.88 30.72
C ALA A 7 -5.43 1.29 31.60
N ARG A 8 -5.90 0.06 31.29
CA ARG A 8 -6.90 -0.63 32.12
C ARG A 8 -6.37 -0.98 33.51
N ALA A 9 -5.11 -1.40 33.61
CA ALA A 9 -4.52 -1.81 34.88
C ALA A 9 -4.47 -0.65 35.88
N SER A 10 -4.08 0.55 35.44
CA SER A 10 -3.95 1.73 36.31
C SER A 10 -5.29 2.37 36.72
N ILE A 11 -6.37 2.15 35.96
CA ILE A 11 -7.68 2.77 36.21
C ILE A 11 -8.54 1.95 37.18
N PHE A 12 -8.33 0.63 37.24
CA PHE A 12 -9.16 -0.31 38.02
C PHE A 12 -8.40 -1.00 39.17
N ALA A 13 -7.14 -0.66 39.43
CA ALA A 13 -6.31 -1.31 40.45
C ALA A 13 -6.71 -1.01 41.90
N ASP A 14 -7.55 -0.01 42.16
CA ASP A 14 -7.96 0.31 43.53
C ASP A 14 -9.45 0.69 43.60
N ARG A 15 -10.14 0.32 44.68
CA ARG A 15 -11.62 0.45 44.85
C ARG A 15 -12.16 1.88 44.79
N LYS A 16 -11.31 2.88 44.53
CA LYS A 16 -11.65 4.27 44.20
C LYS A 16 -11.02 4.60 42.85
N SER A 17 -11.71 4.26 41.77
CA SER A 17 -11.37 4.76 40.43
C SER A 17 -11.32 6.29 40.47
N ASP A 18 -10.15 6.88 40.21
CA ASP A 18 -9.97 8.32 40.25
C ASP A 18 -10.74 8.96 39.08
N ARG A 19 -11.87 9.60 39.41
CA ARG A 19 -12.85 10.11 38.44
C ARG A 19 -12.20 11.01 37.38
N ARG A 20 -11.21 11.81 37.78
CA ARG A 20 -10.48 12.72 36.88
C ARG A 20 -9.65 11.96 35.84
N LEU A 21 -8.97 10.89 36.25
CA LEU A 21 -8.20 10.04 35.34
C LEU A 21 -9.12 9.30 34.36
N TYR A 22 -10.28 8.85 34.83
CA TYR A 22 -11.29 8.22 33.96
C TYR A 22 -11.87 9.22 32.94
N GLU A 23 -12.18 10.45 33.36
CA GLU A 23 -12.68 11.51 32.47
C GLU A 23 -11.65 11.88 31.39
N ILE A 24 -10.39 12.09 31.76
CA ILE A 24 -9.32 12.40 30.80
C ILE A 24 -9.10 11.24 29.82
N ALA A 25 -9.04 10.00 30.32
CA ALA A 25 -8.87 8.82 29.47
C ALA A 25 -10.06 8.67 28.49
N THR A 26 -11.28 8.94 28.94
CA THR A 26 -12.49 8.85 28.12
C THR A 26 -12.49 9.94 27.03
N LEU A 27 -12.16 11.18 27.38
CA LEU A 27 -12.06 12.29 26.42
C LEU A 27 -10.94 12.07 25.40
N ALA A 28 -9.79 11.53 25.82
CA ALA A 28 -8.69 11.21 24.90
C ALA A 28 -9.10 10.16 23.87
N VAL A 29 -9.79 9.10 24.30
CA VAL A 29 -10.29 8.04 23.41
C VAL A 29 -11.41 8.55 22.50
N LEU A 30 -12.31 9.39 23.01
CA LEU A 30 -13.38 9.98 22.22
C LEU A 30 -12.80 10.90 21.12
N ARG A 31 -11.81 11.73 21.47
CA ARG A 31 -11.11 12.59 20.51
C ARG A 31 -10.47 11.77 19.39
N GLU A 32 -9.77 10.68 19.72
CA GLU A 32 -9.14 9.85 18.69
C GLU A 32 -10.18 9.14 17.81
N LYS A 33 -11.31 8.69 18.39
CA LYS A 33 -12.39 8.05 17.63
C LYS A 33 -13.17 9.01 16.73
N LEU A 34 -13.32 10.26 17.14
CA LEU A 34 -13.86 11.33 16.29
C LEU A 34 -12.89 11.65 15.15
N ARG A 35 -11.57 11.64 15.43
CA ARG A 35 -10.53 11.87 14.43
C ARG A 35 -10.40 10.72 13.43
N SER A 36 -10.51 9.48 13.89
CA SER A 36 -10.54 8.28 13.04
C SER A 36 -11.87 8.10 12.30
N ARG A 37 -12.89 8.92 12.62
CA ARG A 37 -14.26 8.85 12.09
C ARG A 37 -15.00 7.55 12.44
N ASP A 38 -14.52 6.80 13.44
CA ASP A 38 -15.22 5.64 14.00
C ASP A 38 -16.47 6.05 14.80
N ILE A 39 -16.47 7.27 15.32
CA ILE A 39 -17.63 7.91 15.94
C ILE A 39 -17.94 9.17 15.13
N SER A 40 -19.21 9.34 14.80
CA SER A 40 -19.75 10.53 14.17
C SER A 40 -20.81 11.18 15.06
N VAL A 41 -20.91 12.50 14.96
CA VAL A 41 -21.92 13.32 15.64
C VAL A 41 -22.87 13.86 14.59
N GLU A 42 -24.14 13.47 14.69
CA GLU A 42 -25.21 13.94 13.81
C GLU A 42 -25.35 15.48 13.91
N GLY A 43 -25.48 16.16 12.77
CA GLY A 43 -25.54 17.63 12.70
C GLY A 43 -24.21 18.38 12.86
N SER A 44 -23.10 17.70 13.19
CA SER A 44 -21.77 18.32 13.20
C SER A 44 -21.25 18.50 11.79
N ARG A 45 -20.70 19.68 11.45
CA ARG A 45 -20.02 19.92 10.16
C ARG A 45 -18.61 19.30 10.08
N THR A 46 -17.98 19.08 11.24
CA THR A 46 -16.59 18.59 11.32
C THR A 46 -16.54 17.09 11.54
N PHE A 47 -17.51 16.54 12.28
CA PHE A 47 -17.57 15.12 12.67
C PHE A 47 -18.85 14.45 12.20
N SER A 48 -19.36 14.82 11.02
CA SER A 48 -20.54 14.19 10.40
C SER A 48 -20.28 12.71 10.10
N PRO A 49 -21.33 11.89 9.98
CA PRO A 49 -21.21 10.55 9.41
C PRO A 49 -20.46 10.59 8.08
N PHE A 50 -19.48 9.69 7.91
CA PHE A 50 -18.69 9.65 6.67
C PHE A 50 -19.58 9.46 5.43
N ALA A 51 -20.70 8.73 5.58
CA ALA A 51 -21.67 8.52 4.51
C ALA A 51 -22.25 9.83 3.93
N ASP A 52 -22.43 10.86 4.76
CA ASP A 52 -22.97 12.16 4.34
C ASP A 52 -21.98 12.96 3.48
N GLN A 53 -20.69 12.61 3.56
CA GLN A 53 -19.63 13.19 2.74
C GLN A 53 -19.41 12.44 1.43
N LEU A 54 -20.03 11.26 1.27
CA LEU A 54 -19.92 10.46 0.07
C LEU A 54 -21.00 10.84 -0.93
N MET A 55 -20.64 10.73 -2.21
CA MET A 55 -21.65 10.71 -3.27
C MET A 55 -22.58 9.50 -3.05
N PRO A 56 -23.91 9.69 -3.09
CA PRO A 56 -24.85 8.57 -3.03
C PRO A 56 -24.55 7.56 -4.14
N LYS A 57 -24.65 6.26 -3.84
CA LYS A 57 -24.34 5.20 -4.80
C LYS A 57 -25.10 5.34 -6.13
N ALA A 58 -26.37 5.74 -6.07
CA ALA A 58 -27.19 5.98 -7.26
C ALA A 58 -26.61 7.10 -8.15
N ALA A 59 -26.22 8.22 -7.55
CA ALA A 59 -25.59 9.33 -8.28
C ALA A 59 -24.19 8.94 -8.81
N PHE A 60 -23.47 8.06 -8.12
CA PHE A 60 -22.20 7.54 -8.60
C PHE A 60 -22.37 6.68 -9.85
N GLU A 61 -23.29 5.72 -9.86
CA GLU A 61 -23.53 4.85 -11.03
C GLU A 61 -24.01 5.67 -12.24
N GLU A 62 -24.85 6.69 -12.01
CA GLU A 62 -25.29 7.62 -13.06
C GLU A 62 -24.11 8.39 -13.65
N LYS A 63 -23.27 9.00 -12.81
CA LYS A 63 -22.09 9.74 -13.28
C LYS A 63 -21.03 8.84 -13.93
N LYS A 64 -20.90 7.60 -13.45
CA LYS A 64 -20.02 6.59 -14.05
C LYS A 64 -20.49 6.22 -15.45
N ALA A 65 -21.78 5.94 -15.63
CA ALA A 65 -22.36 5.63 -16.94
C ALA A 65 -22.26 6.81 -17.91
N ALA A 66 -22.41 8.04 -17.42
CA ALA A 66 -22.26 9.26 -18.20
C ALA A 66 -20.79 9.69 -18.45
N ASN A 67 -19.80 8.93 -17.96
CA ASN A 67 -18.38 9.29 -17.95
C ASN A 67 -18.10 10.71 -17.39
N ALA A 68 -18.91 11.15 -16.42
CA ALA A 68 -18.92 12.51 -15.85
C ALA A 68 -18.35 12.54 -14.42
N LEU A 69 -17.54 11.54 -14.06
CA LEU A 69 -16.87 11.49 -12.76
C LEU A 69 -15.72 12.50 -12.64
N ASN A 70 -15.29 13.11 -13.75
CA ASN A 70 -14.25 14.17 -13.80
C ASN A 70 -12.98 13.79 -13.02
N LEU A 71 -12.54 12.54 -13.16
CA LEU A 71 -11.42 12.00 -12.38
C LEU A 71 -10.06 12.60 -12.76
N GLY A 72 -9.98 13.33 -13.89
CA GLY A 72 -8.72 13.90 -14.40
C GLY A 72 -7.70 12.84 -14.85
N VAL A 73 -8.10 11.57 -14.88
CA VAL A 73 -7.31 10.41 -15.32
C VAL A 73 -8.16 9.54 -16.24
N PRO A 74 -7.55 8.76 -17.14
CA PRO A 74 -8.26 7.80 -17.99
C PRO A 74 -9.13 6.84 -17.17
N GLY A 75 -10.33 6.54 -17.67
CA GLY A 75 -11.27 5.63 -17.02
C GLY A 75 -10.88 4.15 -17.10
N ASP A 76 -9.94 3.82 -17.98
CA ASP A 76 -9.32 2.50 -18.06
C ASP A 76 -8.13 2.45 -17.10
N PHE A 77 -8.36 1.85 -15.94
CA PHE A 77 -7.35 1.72 -14.89
C PHE A 77 -6.11 0.97 -15.37
N ASP A 78 -6.30 -0.08 -16.17
CA ASP A 78 -5.24 -1.00 -16.56
C ASP A 78 -4.26 -0.34 -17.55
N LEU A 79 -4.79 0.43 -18.50
CA LEU A 79 -3.97 1.26 -19.40
C LEU A 79 -3.31 2.42 -18.65
N TYR A 80 -4.07 3.13 -17.80
CA TYR A 80 -3.53 4.27 -17.06
C TYR A 80 -2.36 3.88 -16.15
N ILE A 81 -2.50 2.81 -15.37
CA ILE A 81 -1.51 2.44 -14.38
C ILE A 81 -0.22 1.93 -15.02
N THR A 82 -0.32 1.27 -16.18
CA THR A 82 0.85 0.76 -16.92
C THR A 82 1.61 1.90 -17.60
N ASP A 83 0.91 2.87 -18.19
CA ASP A 83 1.51 4.08 -18.75
C ASP A 83 2.19 4.92 -17.66
N LEU A 84 1.52 5.13 -16.52
CA LEU A 84 2.08 5.85 -15.37
C LEU A 84 3.36 5.17 -14.86
N LEU A 85 3.37 3.84 -14.75
CA LEU A 85 4.56 3.09 -14.33
C LEU A 85 5.70 3.19 -15.34
N ALA A 86 5.41 3.21 -16.63
CA ALA A 86 6.41 3.41 -17.67
C ALA A 86 7.00 4.83 -17.61
N GLU A 87 6.17 5.85 -17.38
CA GLU A 87 6.60 7.23 -17.17
C GLU A 87 7.50 7.35 -15.93
N VAL A 88 7.06 6.81 -14.78
CA VAL A 88 7.84 6.78 -13.53
C VAL A 88 9.19 6.11 -13.75
N ASN A 89 9.20 4.98 -14.44
CA ASN A 89 10.44 4.30 -14.78
C ASN A 89 11.35 5.15 -15.68
N GLY A 90 10.79 5.99 -16.56
CA GLY A 90 11.56 6.87 -17.43
C GLY A 90 12.46 7.86 -16.68
N TRP A 91 11.97 8.43 -15.57
CA TRP A 91 12.73 9.40 -14.79
C TRP A 91 13.43 8.82 -13.54
N THR A 92 13.07 7.63 -13.08
CA THR A 92 13.76 6.95 -11.95
C THR A 92 14.77 5.89 -12.39
N GLY A 93 14.57 5.27 -13.55
CA GLY A 93 15.31 4.07 -13.96
C GLY A 93 15.11 2.87 -13.03
N PHE A 94 14.04 2.84 -12.22
CA PHE A 94 13.90 1.88 -11.13
C PHE A 94 13.89 0.42 -11.63
N SER A 95 13.38 0.17 -12.84
CA SER A 95 13.28 -1.19 -13.41
C SER A 95 14.65 -1.85 -13.61
N ASP A 96 15.72 -1.06 -13.77
CA ASP A 96 17.08 -1.57 -13.95
C ASP A 96 17.64 -2.19 -12.65
N ARG A 97 17.00 -1.95 -11.50
CA ARG A 97 17.38 -2.57 -10.21
C ARG A 97 16.90 -4.01 -10.06
N PHE A 98 15.98 -4.48 -10.90
CA PHE A 98 15.49 -5.86 -10.91
C PHE A 98 16.43 -6.78 -11.70
N THR A 99 17.58 -7.07 -11.11
CA THR A 99 18.62 -7.92 -11.71
C THR A 99 18.30 -9.41 -11.61
N GLN A 100 18.74 -10.20 -12.59
CA GLN A 100 18.55 -11.65 -12.60
C GLN A 100 19.37 -12.29 -11.47
N MET A 101 18.78 -13.25 -10.76
CA MET A 101 19.42 -13.90 -9.61
C MET A 101 20.80 -14.53 -9.90
N ARG A 102 21.03 -15.06 -11.11
CA ARG A 102 22.26 -15.80 -11.44
C ARG A 102 23.32 -14.96 -12.15
N THR A 103 22.91 -14.13 -13.11
CA THR A 103 23.85 -13.35 -13.93
C THR A 103 23.97 -11.89 -13.51
N LEU A 104 23.08 -11.44 -12.62
CA LEU A 104 22.94 -10.03 -12.21
C LEU A 104 22.65 -9.06 -13.36
N ASP A 105 22.25 -9.58 -14.53
CA ASP A 105 21.84 -8.75 -15.65
C ASP A 105 20.50 -8.07 -15.38
N ALA A 106 20.32 -6.86 -15.90
CA ALA A 106 19.03 -6.21 -15.95
C ALA A 106 18.03 -7.06 -16.76
N ALA A 107 16.75 -6.99 -16.40
CA ALA A 107 15.72 -7.73 -17.10
C ALA A 107 15.64 -7.29 -18.58
N ARG A 108 15.80 -8.25 -19.50
CA ARG A 108 15.69 -8.00 -20.95
C ARG A 108 14.37 -7.38 -21.35
N ASN A 109 13.28 -7.77 -20.69
CA ASN A 109 11.95 -7.24 -20.96
C ASN A 109 11.47 -6.42 -19.76
N ARG A 110 11.62 -5.09 -19.87
CA ARG A 110 11.18 -4.14 -18.85
C ARG A 110 9.68 -4.19 -18.61
N SER A 111 8.87 -4.37 -19.66
CA SER A 111 7.41 -4.49 -19.53
C SER A 111 7.00 -5.67 -18.65
N THR A 112 7.76 -6.77 -18.65
CA THR A 112 7.51 -7.91 -17.76
C THR A 112 7.81 -7.58 -16.30
N ILE A 113 8.86 -6.79 -16.02
CA ILE A 113 9.16 -6.31 -14.67
C ILE A 113 8.09 -5.35 -14.18
N LEU A 114 7.70 -4.37 -15.00
CA LEU A 114 6.65 -3.41 -14.65
C LEU A 114 5.33 -4.14 -14.34
N ALA A 115 4.93 -5.10 -15.18
CA ALA A 115 3.74 -5.92 -14.93
C ALA A 115 3.86 -6.78 -13.66
N ALA A 116 5.05 -7.32 -13.35
CA ALA A 116 5.31 -8.09 -12.15
C ALA A 116 5.21 -7.26 -10.87
N VAL A 117 5.86 -6.09 -10.84
CA VAL A 117 5.80 -5.13 -9.72
C VAL A 117 4.37 -4.66 -9.51
N LEU A 118 3.67 -4.34 -10.59
CA LEU A 118 2.28 -3.90 -10.53
C LEU A 118 1.34 -4.99 -10.01
N ALA A 119 1.53 -6.24 -10.44
CA ALA A 119 0.77 -7.39 -9.93
C ALA A 119 0.94 -7.58 -8.42
N ASP A 120 2.14 -7.36 -7.90
CA ASP A 120 2.45 -7.45 -6.46
C ASP A 120 1.85 -6.27 -5.69
N ALA A 121 1.93 -5.05 -6.22
CA ALA A 121 1.45 -3.84 -5.55
C ALA A 121 -0.09 -3.73 -5.48
N THR A 122 -0.80 -4.20 -6.50
CA THR A 122 -2.27 -4.01 -6.63
C THR A 122 -3.08 -5.24 -6.24
N ASN A 123 -2.43 -6.34 -5.82
CA ASN A 123 -3.06 -7.64 -5.58
C ASN A 123 -3.86 -8.19 -6.80
N PHE A 124 -3.63 -7.68 -8.02
CA PHE A 124 -4.32 -8.12 -9.24
C PHE A 124 -3.91 -9.53 -9.69
N GLY A 125 -2.68 -9.93 -9.34
CA GLY A 125 -2.10 -11.20 -9.76
C GLY A 125 -1.64 -11.20 -11.23
N ALA A 126 -0.78 -12.16 -11.58
CA ALA A 126 -0.13 -12.24 -12.90
C ALA A 126 -1.12 -12.45 -14.05
N LYS A 127 -2.21 -13.19 -13.82
CA LYS A 127 -3.22 -13.50 -14.84
C LYS A 127 -3.97 -12.25 -15.32
N ARG A 128 -4.54 -11.48 -14.39
CA ARG A 128 -5.26 -10.24 -14.75
C ARG A 128 -4.34 -9.21 -15.38
N MET A 129 -3.11 -9.12 -14.91
CA MET A 129 -2.10 -8.25 -15.52
C MET A 129 -1.74 -8.65 -16.95
N ALA A 130 -1.71 -9.95 -17.26
CA ALA A 130 -1.48 -10.43 -18.61
C ALA A 130 -2.66 -10.15 -19.54
N GLU A 131 -3.90 -10.23 -19.05
CA GLU A 131 -5.11 -9.88 -19.80
C GLU A 131 -5.18 -8.38 -20.13
N ALA A 132 -4.67 -7.54 -19.21
CA ALA A 132 -4.55 -6.09 -19.37
C ALA A 132 -3.37 -5.64 -20.25
N SER A 133 -2.34 -6.48 -20.41
CA SER A 133 -1.11 -6.10 -21.09
C SER A 133 -1.07 -6.65 -22.52
N ALA A 134 -0.93 -5.78 -23.52
CA ALA A 134 -0.84 -6.21 -24.92
C ALA A 134 0.40 -7.11 -25.21
N ASN A 135 1.46 -7.00 -24.41
CA ASN A 135 2.80 -7.48 -24.77
C ASN A 135 3.41 -8.51 -23.79
N VAL A 136 2.67 -8.92 -22.75
CA VAL A 136 3.22 -9.72 -21.65
C VAL A 136 2.26 -10.85 -21.25
N SER A 137 2.77 -12.08 -21.23
CA SER A 137 2.01 -13.26 -20.80
C SER A 137 2.14 -13.54 -19.30
N GLU A 138 1.15 -14.23 -18.72
CA GLU A 138 1.15 -14.65 -17.32
C GLU A 138 2.42 -15.44 -16.95
N LYS A 139 2.88 -16.33 -17.83
CA LYS A 139 4.12 -17.10 -17.62
C LYS A 139 5.33 -16.19 -17.52
N GLN A 140 5.45 -15.18 -18.38
CA GLN A 140 6.56 -14.23 -18.32
C GLN A 140 6.55 -13.45 -17.02
N ILE A 141 5.36 -13.01 -16.56
CA ILE A 141 5.20 -12.31 -15.27
C ILE A 141 5.62 -13.24 -14.12
N GLY A 142 5.20 -14.50 -14.14
CA GLY A 142 5.60 -15.50 -13.15
C GLY A 142 7.12 -15.71 -13.10
N TRP A 143 7.76 -15.83 -14.27
CA TRP A 143 9.22 -15.94 -14.38
C TRP A 143 9.95 -14.70 -13.86
N ALA A 144 9.47 -13.49 -14.20
CA ALA A 144 10.03 -12.25 -13.65
C ALA A 144 9.93 -12.22 -12.12
N ARG A 145 8.76 -12.59 -11.57
CA ARG A 145 8.55 -12.64 -10.11
C ARG A 145 9.49 -13.64 -9.43
N GLN A 146 9.77 -14.76 -10.07
CA GLN A 146 10.65 -15.78 -9.51
C GLN A 146 12.13 -15.40 -9.57
N PHE A 147 12.60 -14.81 -10.66
CA PHE A 147 14.03 -14.65 -10.93
C PHE A 147 14.56 -13.23 -10.79
N HIS A 148 13.70 -12.22 -10.79
CA HIS A 148 14.08 -10.81 -10.75
C HIS A 148 13.52 -10.06 -9.55
N VAL A 149 12.33 -10.44 -9.07
CA VAL A 149 11.65 -9.76 -7.96
C VAL A 149 12.04 -10.42 -6.63
N ARG A 150 12.89 -9.75 -5.85
CA ARG A 150 13.41 -10.22 -4.57
C ARG A 150 13.41 -9.07 -3.53
N PRO A 151 13.44 -9.35 -2.23
CA PRO A 151 13.45 -8.30 -1.20
C PRO A 151 14.56 -7.27 -1.39
N GLU A 152 15.75 -7.69 -1.79
CA GLU A 152 16.90 -6.83 -2.03
C GLU A 152 16.74 -5.95 -3.28
N THR A 153 16.13 -6.47 -4.35
CA THR A 153 15.86 -5.68 -5.56
C THR A 153 14.76 -4.66 -5.32
N TYR A 154 13.75 -5.00 -4.50
CA TYR A 154 12.73 -4.04 -4.06
C TYR A 154 13.33 -2.92 -3.21
N LYS A 155 14.23 -3.25 -2.29
CA LYS A 155 14.93 -2.22 -1.50
C LYS A 155 15.76 -1.29 -2.40
N ALA A 156 16.44 -1.85 -3.40
CA ALA A 156 17.23 -1.07 -4.35
C ALA A 156 16.36 -0.19 -5.27
N GLU A 157 15.21 -0.70 -5.72
CA GLU A 157 14.18 0.04 -6.46
C GLU A 157 13.65 1.22 -5.64
N GLN A 158 13.21 0.97 -4.41
CA GLN A 158 12.69 2.00 -3.51
C GLN A 158 13.72 3.09 -3.23
N THR A 159 15.00 2.72 -3.12
CA THR A 159 16.10 3.69 -3.00
C THR A 159 16.18 4.58 -4.24
N ALA A 160 16.14 4.01 -5.44
CA ALA A 160 16.19 4.78 -6.69
C ALA A 160 15.01 5.76 -6.83
N VAL A 161 13.79 5.33 -6.46
CA VAL A 161 12.61 6.22 -6.46
C VAL A 161 12.75 7.33 -5.42
N THR A 162 13.23 7.00 -4.22
CA THR A 162 13.46 7.97 -3.14
C THR A 162 14.52 9.00 -3.53
N ASP A 163 15.62 8.55 -4.11
CA ASP A 163 16.70 9.40 -4.61
C ASP A 163 16.15 10.36 -5.69
N ALA A 164 15.38 9.86 -6.66
CA ALA A 164 14.76 10.69 -7.69
C ALA A 164 13.80 11.74 -7.09
N HIS A 165 12.99 11.37 -6.10
CA HIS A 165 12.14 12.31 -5.38
C HIS A 165 12.95 13.36 -4.62
N SER A 166 14.07 12.98 -3.99
CA SER A 166 14.90 13.89 -3.20
C SER A 166 15.57 14.98 -4.03
N VAL A 167 15.81 14.72 -5.32
CA VAL A 167 16.41 15.67 -6.27
C VAL A 167 15.38 16.70 -6.78
N HIS A 168 14.08 16.45 -6.59
CA HIS A 168 13.04 17.33 -7.10
C HIS A 168 13.08 18.71 -6.39
N PRO A 169 12.98 19.85 -7.11
CA PRO A 169 13.08 21.19 -6.51
C PRO A 169 12.08 21.45 -5.37
N HIS A 170 10.91 20.82 -5.44
CA HIS A 170 9.88 20.93 -4.40
C HIS A 170 10.16 20.09 -3.15
N ALA A 171 11.04 19.09 -3.22
CA ALA A 171 11.44 18.29 -2.06
C ALA A 171 12.21 19.13 -1.04
N SER A 172 12.96 20.14 -1.49
CA SER A 172 13.64 21.10 -0.62
C SER A 172 12.69 21.90 0.27
N LEU A 173 11.41 22.02 -0.08
CA LEU A 173 10.40 22.71 0.74
C LEU A 173 10.02 21.91 2.00
N TRP A 174 10.25 20.60 2.01
CA TRP A 174 9.82 19.68 3.08
C TRP A 174 10.97 19.27 4.03
N GLY A 175 12.20 19.76 3.82
CA GLY A 175 13.38 19.48 4.63
C GLY A 175 14.11 18.16 4.26
N ALA A 176 15.22 17.84 4.94
CA ALA A 176 16.14 16.76 4.57
C ALA A 176 15.62 15.31 4.76
N GLY A 177 14.32 15.10 4.99
CA GLY A 177 13.69 13.77 4.95
C GLY A 177 14.09 12.77 6.05
N VAL A 178 14.77 13.19 7.12
CA VAL A 178 15.29 12.29 8.18
C VAL A 178 14.23 11.69 9.13
N SER A 179 12.95 11.99 8.95
CA SER A 179 11.87 11.44 9.78
C SER A 179 10.66 11.03 8.93
N ALA A 180 10.80 9.92 8.21
CA ALA A 180 9.65 9.19 7.71
C ALA A 180 9.23 8.19 8.80
N ALA A 181 8.07 8.41 9.43
CA ALA A 181 7.47 7.38 10.28
C ALA A 181 7.12 6.18 9.38
N GLU A 182 7.73 5.02 9.65
CA GLU A 182 7.45 3.75 8.98
C GLU A 182 6.22 3.05 9.61
N PRO A 183 5.06 3.01 8.93
CA PRO A 183 4.11 1.93 9.13
C PRO A 183 3.93 1.01 7.90
N ALA A 184 4.58 1.29 6.77
CA ALA A 184 4.43 0.49 5.54
C ALA A 184 5.21 -0.85 5.57
N LEU A 185 6.31 -0.94 6.31
CA LEU A 185 7.18 -2.13 6.35
C LEU A 185 6.64 -3.29 7.20
N VAL A 186 5.62 -3.07 8.04
CA VAL A 186 5.07 -4.13 8.90
C VAL A 186 4.13 -5.08 8.15
N LEU A 187 3.56 -4.66 7.01
CA LEU A 187 2.57 -5.46 6.29
C LEU A 187 3.16 -6.39 5.21
N SER A 188 4.35 -6.06 4.66
CA SER A 188 5.02 -6.91 3.66
C SER A 188 5.80 -8.07 4.32
N GLN A 189 6.48 -7.79 5.44
CA GLN A 189 7.28 -8.78 6.15
C GLN A 189 6.43 -9.94 6.72
N ARG A 190 5.22 -9.64 7.21
CA ARG A 190 4.29 -10.65 7.75
C ARG A 190 3.73 -11.63 6.71
N ARG A 191 3.78 -11.30 5.41
CA ARG A 191 3.29 -12.17 4.34
C ARG A 191 4.37 -13.15 3.87
N ILE A 192 5.64 -12.78 3.99
CA ILE A 192 6.79 -13.64 3.68
C ILE A 192 6.98 -14.72 4.77
N ASP A 193 6.80 -14.37 6.03
CA ASP A 193 6.93 -15.32 7.16
C ASP A 193 5.82 -16.40 7.22
N PHE A 194 4.69 -16.19 6.54
CA PHE A 194 3.62 -17.17 6.44
C PHE A 194 3.94 -18.29 5.44
N VAL A 195 4.73 -17.99 4.40
CA VAL A 195 5.08 -18.95 3.34
C VAL A 195 6.26 -19.86 3.76
N THR A 196 7.09 -19.44 4.70
CA THR A 196 8.29 -20.17 5.13
C THR A 196 8.07 -21.13 6.31
N ARG A 197 6.84 -21.29 6.82
CA ARG A 197 6.50 -22.20 7.93
C ARG A 197 5.85 -23.53 7.53
N GLN A 198 6.04 -24.01 6.30
CA GLN A 198 5.75 -25.41 5.98
C GLN A 198 6.99 -26.29 6.25
N PRO A 199 6.89 -27.34 7.10
CA PRO A 199 8.00 -28.26 7.31
C PRO A 199 8.28 -29.07 6.03
N PRO A 200 9.54 -29.45 5.75
CA PRO A 200 9.89 -30.16 4.54
C PRO A 200 9.24 -31.54 4.49
N ALA A 201 8.49 -31.81 3.41
CA ALA A 201 7.98 -33.14 3.10
C ALA A 201 9.16 -34.10 2.90
N GLN A 202 9.27 -35.09 3.79
CA GLN A 202 10.21 -36.20 3.65
C GLN A 202 9.78 -37.07 2.47
N TYR A 203 10.52 -37.00 1.36
CA TYR A 203 10.37 -37.95 0.27
C TYR A 203 11.27 -39.16 0.52
N HIS A 204 10.68 -40.27 0.95
CA HIS A 204 11.29 -41.59 0.83
C HIS A 204 11.26 -42.03 -0.64
N ARG A 205 12.42 -42.41 -1.19
CA ARG A 205 12.53 -43.06 -2.50
C ARG A 205 12.41 -44.58 -2.35
N PRO A 206 11.72 -45.29 -3.25
CA PRO A 206 12.08 -46.66 -3.61
C PRO A 206 13.30 -46.68 -4.54
#